data_AF-A0A1D6IFV2-F1
#
_entry.id   AF-A0A1D6IFV2-F1
#
_cell.length_a   1.000
_cell.length_b   1.000
_cell.length_c   1.000
_cell.angle_alpha   90.00
_cell.angle_beta   90.00
_cell.angle_gamma   90.00
#
_symmetry.space_group_name_H-M   'P 1'
#
loop_
_entity.id
_entity.type
_entity.pdbx_description
1 polymer ?
#
loop_
_entity_poly.entity_id
_entity_poly.type
_entity_poly.pdbx_seq_one_letter_code
_entity_poly.pdbx_strand_id
1 'polypeptide(L)'
;MQYVAFASFLGLVCCLFWNVIAVTTAWIKGEGVKIWLLAIIYFISGVPGAYVLWYRPLYNAMRTDSALKFGLFFLLYVFHILFCVFSAVAPPVVFEGKSLA
;
A
#
# COMPACT_ATOMS: atom_id res chain seq x y z
N MET A 1 -12.21 -5.73 -16.93
CA MET A 1 -11.03 -6.07 -16.09
C MET A 1 -10.05 -4.91 -15.93
N GLN A 2 -9.59 -4.21 -16.98
CA GLN A 2 -8.64 -3.08 -16.84
C GLN A 2 -9.20 -1.92 -16.00
N TYR A 3 -10.49 -1.58 -16.16
CA TYR A 3 -11.16 -0.58 -15.31
C TYR A 3 -11.20 -0.96 -13.82
N VAL A 4 -11.33 -2.25 -13.52
CA VAL A 4 -11.34 -2.75 -12.13
C VAL A 4 -9.94 -2.62 -11.54
N ALA A 5 -8.89 -2.97 -12.28
CA ALA A 5 -7.50 -2.79 -11.86
C ALA A 5 -7.17 -1.31 -11.59
N PHE A 6 -7.64 -0.41 -12.45
CA PHE A 6 -7.48 1.03 -12.25
C PHE A 6 -8.27 1.54 -11.03
N ALA A 7 -9.52 1.11 -10.86
CA ALA A 7 -10.33 1.46 -9.70
C ALA A 7 -9.68 0.98 -8.38
N SER A 8 -9.12 -0.23 -8.36
CA SER A 8 -8.38 -0.74 -7.20
C SER A 8 -7.11 0.07 -6.91
N PHE A 9 -6.41 0.53 -7.94
CA PHE A 9 -5.23 1.40 -7.77
C PHE A 9 -5.64 2.75 -7.17
N LEU A 10 -6.70 3.36 -7.69
CA LEU A 10 -7.24 4.61 -7.16
C LEU A 10 -7.74 4.44 -5.72
N GLY A 11 -8.41 3.33 -5.41
CA GLY A 11 -8.84 2.99 -4.05
C GLY A 11 -7.68 2.88 -3.07
N LEU A 12 -6.55 2.31 -3.48
CA LEU A 12 -5.33 2.26 -2.68
C LEU A 12 -4.76 3.66 -2.41
N VAL A 13 -4.70 4.53 -3.43
CA VAL A 13 -4.27 5.92 -3.27
C VAL A 13 -5.17 6.66 -2.27
N CYS A 14 -6.49 6.53 -2.41
CA CYS A 14 -7.44 7.13 -1.48
C CYS A 14 -7.27 6.60 -0.04
N CYS A 15 -7.03 5.30 0.12
CA CYS A 15 -6.82 4.68 1.44
C CYS A 15 -5.55 5.21 2.13
N LEU A 16 -4.42 5.24 1.41
CA LEU A 16 -3.17 5.78 1.92
C LEU A 16 -3.26 7.29 2.20
N PHE A 17 -3.99 8.04 1.38
CA PHE A 17 -4.25 9.45 1.62
C PHE A 17 -5.06 9.67 2.91
N TRP A 18 -6.12 8.88 3.10
CA TRP A 18 -6.91 8.92 4.33
C TRP A 18 -6.09 8.54 5.57
N ASN A 19 -5.16 7.59 5.42
CA ASN A 19 -4.22 7.21 6.48
C ASN A 19 -3.35 8.40 6.91
N VAL A 20 -2.81 9.18 5.98
CA VAL A 20 -2.04 10.40 6.29
C VAL A 20 -2.89 11.42 7.06
N ILE A 21 -4.14 11.64 6.65
CA ILE A 21 -5.05 12.57 7.35
C ILE A 21 -5.29 12.06 8.78
N ALA A 22 -5.69 10.80 8.94
CA ALA A 22 -6.00 10.21 10.24
C ALA A 22 -4.80 10.30 11.20
N VAL A 23 -3.62 9.90 10.74
CA VAL A 23 -2.41 9.95 11.57
C VAL A 23 -1.97 11.39 11.87
N THR A 24 -2.20 12.34 10.96
CA THR A 24 -1.97 13.77 11.25
C THR A 24 -2.88 14.26 12.36
N THR A 25 -4.16 13.85 12.39
CA THR A 25 -5.07 14.21 13.50
C THR A 25 -4.66 13.58 14.83
N ALA A 26 -4.16 12.34 14.82
CA ALA A 26 -3.64 11.67 16.02
C ALA A 26 -2.37 12.36 16.53
N TRP A 27 -1.47 12.75 15.64
CA TRP A 27 -0.25 13.48 15.99
C TRP A 27 -0.55 14.83 16.65
N ILE A 28 -1.53 15.59 16.13
CA ILE A 28 -1.98 16.86 16.73
C ILE A 28 -2.51 16.66 18.16
N LYS A 29 -3.10 15.49 18.46
CA LYS A 29 -3.57 15.12 19.80
C LYS A 29 -2.45 14.62 20.74
N GLY A 30 -1.19 14.68 20.31
CA GLY A 30 -0.03 14.30 21.10
C GLY A 30 0.40 12.83 20.94
N GLU A 31 -0.16 12.10 19.96
CA GLU A 31 0.36 10.78 19.63
C GLU A 31 1.72 10.85 18.91
N GLY A 32 2.49 9.75 18.95
CA GLY A 32 3.91 9.76 18.59
C GLY A 32 4.22 10.18 17.14
N VAL A 33 5.16 11.13 16.99
CA VAL A 33 5.71 11.64 15.69
C VAL A 33 6.17 10.51 14.77
N LYS A 34 6.64 9.39 15.32
CA LYS A 34 7.12 8.23 14.54
C LYS A 34 6.02 7.62 13.65
N ILE A 35 4.78 7.52 14.16
CA ILE A 35 3.65 6.97 13.40
C ILE A 35 3.32 7.89 12.21
N TRP A 36 3.37 9.21 12.45
CA TRP A 36 3.17 10.23 11.44
C TRP A 36 4.21 10.18 10.31
N LEU A 37 5.50 10.06 10.66
CA LEU A 37 6.57 9.90 9.67
C LEU A 37 6.40 8.63 8.82
N LEU A 38 6.02 7.50 9.44
CA LEU A 38 5.79 6.25 8.72
C LEU A 38 4.59 6.32 7.78
N ALA A 39 3.49 6.98 8.17
CA ALA A 39 2.34 7.20 7.29
C ALA A 39 2.75 7.96 6.00
N ILE A 40 3.63 8.96 6.12
CA ILE A 40 4.16 9.71 4.98
C ILE A 40 5.05 8.81 4.09
N ILE A 41 5.95 8.04 4.70
CA ILE A 41 6.81 7.10 3.97
C ILE A 41 5.96 6.07 3.21
N TYR A 42 4.91 5.54 3.84
CA TYR A 42 3.99 4.60 3.20
C TYR A 42 3.22 5.24 2.05
N PHE A 43 2.80 6.50 2.16
CA PHE A 43 2.16 7.20 1.05
C PHE A 43 3.12 7.41 -0.13
N ILE A 44 4.33 7.92 0.14
CA ILE A 44 5.31 8.25 -0.91
C ILE A 44 5.87 7.00 -1.59
N SER A 45 6.10 5.90 -0.86
CA SER A 45 6.63 4.66 -1.43
C SER A 45 5.52 3.74 -1.97
N GLY A 46 4.37 3.69 -1.30
CA GLY A 46 3.27 2.78 -1.60
C GLY A 46 2.57 3.08 -2.92
N VAL A 47 2.35 4.36 -3.25
CA VAL A 47 1.69 4.78 -4.51
C VAL A 47 2.55 4.47 -5.75
N PRO A 48 3.82 4.91 -5.85
CA PRO A 48 4.66 4.57 -7.00
C PRO A 48 5.04 3.08 -7.01
N GLY A 49 5.23 2.46 -5.84
CA GLY A 49 5.46 1.01 -5.72
C GLY A 49 4.28 0.20 -6.27
N ALA A 50 3.05 0.55 -5.90
CA ALA A 50 1.83 -0.05 -6.43
C ALA A 50 1.74 0.09 -7.96
N TYR A 51 2.03 1.28 -8.47
CA TYR A 51 1.97 1.57 -9.91
C TYR A 51 2.95 0.70 -10.71
N VAL A 52 4.21 0.62 -10.27
CA VAL A 52 5.28 -0.08 -10.98
C VAL A 52 5.18 -1.60 -10.81
N LEU A 53 4.87 -2.08 -9.61
CA LEU A 53 4.95 -3.51 -9.28
C LEU A 53 3.72 -4.30 -9.72
N TRP A 54 2.52 -3.71 -9.70
CA TRP A 54 1.30 -4.47 -10.01
C TRP A 54 0.42 -3.82 -11.07
N TYR A 55 0.16 -2.51 -11.04
CA TYR A 55 -0.73 -1.89 -12.03
C TYR A 55 -0.16 -1.94 -13.46
N ARG A 56 1.10 -1.49 -13.66
CA ARG A 56 1.75 -1.48 -14.98
C ARG A 56 1.98 -2.88 -15.55
N PRO A 57 2.49 -3.87 -14.80
CA PRO A 57 2.64 -5.23 -15.29
C PRO A 57 1.30 -5.89 -15.62
N LEU A 58 0.26 -5.67 -14.81
CA LEU A 58 -1.09 -6.18 -15.06
C LEU A 58 -1.68 -5.58 -16.34
N TYR A 59 -1.56 -4.26 -16.51
CA TYR A 59 -2.03 -3.59 -17.72
C TYR A 59 -1.37 -4.16 -18.98
N ASN A 60 -0.04 -4.37 -18.94
CA ASN A 60 0.70 -4.97 -20.04
C ASN A 60 0.38 -6.46 -20.27
N ALA A 61 0.16 -7.24 -19.21
CA ALA A 61 -0.22 -8.64 -19.29
C ALA A 61 -1.59 -8.79 -19.96
N MET A 62 -2.56 -7.98 -19.54
CA MET A 62 -3.90 -7.91 -20.13
C MET A 62 -3.91 -7.52 -21.60
N ARG A 63 -2.95 -6.70 -22.05
CA ARG A 63 -2.84 -6.29 -23.45
C ARG A 63 -2.18 -7.34 -24.35
N THR A 64 -1.38 -8.22 -23.77
CA THR A 64 -0.56 -9.20 -24.53
C THR A 64 -0.98 -10.64 -24.30
N ASP A 65 -2.06 -10.89 -23.55
CA ASP A 65 -2.61 -12.21 -23.18
C ASP A 65 -1.54 -13.23 -22.72
N SER A 66 -0.45 -12.74 -22.14
CA SER A 66 0.70 -13.57 -21.79
C SER A 66 0.57 -14.14 -20.39
N ALA A 67 0.36 -15.45 -20.29
CA ALA A 67 0.24 -16.18 -19.03
C ALA A 67 1.47 -15.99 -18.11
N LEU A 68 2.68 -15.91 -18.68
CA LEU A 68 3.91 -15.67 -17.92
C LEU A 68 3.93 -14.28 -17.25
N LYS A 69 3.40 -13.26 -17.92
CA LYS A 69 3.29 -11.90 -17.35
C LYS A 69 2.22 -11.83 -16.27
N PHE A 70 1.14 -12.61 -16.40
CA PHE A 70 0.17 -12.81 -15.32
C PHE A 70 0.79 -13.51 -14.11
N GLY A 71 1.61 -14.55 -14.30
CA GLY A 71 2.34 -15.21 -13.22
C GLY A 71 3.27 -14.27 -12.45
N LEU A 72 4.01 -13.42 -13.17
CA LEU A 72 4.86 -12.39 -12.55
C LEU A 72 4.05 -11.35 -11.78
N PHE A 73 2.89 -10.93 -12.30
CA PHE A 73 1.97 -10.06 -11.59
C PHE A 73 1.54 -10.66 -10.25
N PHE A 74 1.13 -11.93 -10.20
CA PHE A 74 0.73 -12.57 -8.94
C PHE A 74 1.87 -12.61 -7.92
N LEU A 75 3.10 -12.94 -8.36
CA LEU A 75 4.27 -12.93 -7.49
C LEU A 75 4.51 -11.54 -6.88
N LEU A 76 4.57 -10.49 -7.70
CA LEU A 76 4.79 -9.12 -7.24
C LEU A 76 3.64 -8.58 -6.37
N TYR A 77 2.41 -9.01 -6.67
CA TYR A 77 1.22 -8.60 -5.93
C TYR A 77 1.20 -9.19 -4.51
N VAL A 78 1.69 -10.42 -4.31
CA VAL A 78 1.84 -11.01 -2.96
C VAL A 78 2.80 -10.18 -2.10
N PHE A 79 3.94 -9.74 -2.65
CA PHE A 79 4.86 -8.83 -1.93
C PHE A 79 4.19 -7.51 -1.55
N HIS A 80 3.36 -6.95 -2.43
CA HIS A 80 2.62 -5.73 -2.14
C HIS A 80 1.56 -5.93 -1.05
N ILE A 81 0.84 -7.05 -1.06
CA ILE A 81 -0.10 -7.41 0.02
C ILE A 81 0.63 -7.56 1.34
N LEU A 82 1.78 -8.26 1.37
CA LEU A 82 2.58 -8.40 2.58
C LEU A 82 3.04 -7.04 3.13
N PHE A 83 3.46 -6.13 2.25
CA PHE A 83 3.79 -4.77 2.63
C PHE A 83 2.58 -4.04 3.23
N CYS A 84 1.42 -4.08 2.58
CA CYS A 84 0.20 -3.45 3.09
C CYS A 84 -0.26 -4.04 4.44
N VAL A 85 -0.17 -5.37 4.62
CA VAL A 85 -0.51 -6.05 5.88
C VAL A 85 0.47 -5.63 6.98
N PHE A 86 1.76 -5.57 6.68
CA PHE A 86 2.77 -5.07 7.62
C PHE A 86 2.49 -3.61 8.03
N SER A 87 2.15 -2.75 7.06
CA SER A 87 1.74 -1.36 7.33
C SER A 87 0.47 -1.27 8.18
N ALA A 88 -0.50 -2.17 7.97
CA ALA A 88 -1.79 -2.15 8.66
C ALA A 88 -1.71 -2.68 10.10
N VAL A 89 -0.95 -3.76 10.32
CA VAL A 89 -0.79 -4.38 11.64
C VAL A 89 0.16 -3.57 12.53
N ALA A 90 1.07 -2.80 11.92
CA ALA A 90 2.12 -2.05 12.61
C ALA A 90 2.80 -2.92 13.70
N PRO A 91 3.28 -4.13 13.36
CA PRO A 91 3.70 -5.10 14.35
C PRO A 91 4.82 -4.52 15.24
N PRO A 92 4.84 -4.86 16.54
CA PRO A 92 5.73 -4.28 17.53
C PRO A 92 7.20 -4.73 17.42
N VAL A 93 7.67 -5.06 16.21
CA VAL A 93 9.07 -5.39 15.93
C VAL A 93 9.92 -4.11 15.79
N VAL A 94 9.28 -2.99 15.42
CA VAL A 94 9.86 -1.63 15.39
C VAL A 94 9.07 -0.66 16.31
N PHE A 95 8.05 -1.18 17.02
CA PHE A 95 7.08 -0.41 17.80
C PHE A 95 6.80 -1.05 19.18
N GLU A 96 6.50 -0.23 20.17
CA GLU A 96 5.57 -0.59 21.25
C GLU A 96 4.20 -0.03 20.79
N GLY A 97 3.44 -0.82 20.03
CA GLY A 97 2.17 -0.39 19.45
C GLY A 97 1.00 -0.67 20.40
N LYS A 98 0.08 0.29 20.59
CA LYS A 98 -1.15 0.09 21.38
C LYS A 98 -2.22 -0.80 20.72
N SER A 99 -2.03 -1.25 19.48
CA SER A 99 -3.01 -2.11 18.78
C SER A 99 -3.03 -3.57 19.28
N LEU A 100 -2.00 -3.99 20.04
CA LEU A 100 -1.93 -5.32 20.67
C LEU A 100 -1.79 -5.21 22.21
N ALA A 101 -2.40 -4.20 22.82
CA ALA A 101 -2.54 -4.08 24.27
C ALA A 101 -4.00 -4.21 24.67
#